data_AF-A0A1H3Q9J9-F1
#
_entry.id   AF-A0A1H3Q9J9-F1
#
_cell.length_a   1.000
_cell.length_b   1.000
_cell.length_c   1.000
_cell.angle_alpha   90.00
_cell.angle_beta   90.00
_cell.angle_gamma   90.00
#
_symmetry.space_group_name_H-M   'P 1'
#
loop_
_entity.id
_entity.type
_entity.pdbx_description
1 polymer ?
#
loop_
_entity_poly.entity_id
_entity_poly.type
_entity_poly.pdbx_seq_one_letter_code
_entity_poly.pdbx_strand_id
1 'polypeptide(L)' 'MDYMYESEHTKFMRELFAKRPHLVEQQKEARAIWWDKKVNQEELKHFKESKVPQKSYVYFDWLQK' A
#
# COMPACT_ATOMS: atom_id res chain seq x y z
N MET A 1 -10.36 29.83 -21.36
CA MET A 1 -10.49 28.37 -21.52
C MET A 1 -9.89 27.75 -20.27
N ASP A 2 -10.72 27.45 -19.28
CA ASP A 2 -10.29 26.69 -18.11
C ASP A 2 -11.26 25.51 -17.96
N TYR A 3 -11.00 24.45 -18.71
CA TYR A 3 -11.74 23.20 -18.61
C TYR A 3 -10.78 22.14 -18.09
N MET A 4 -10.45 22.25 -16.80
CA MET A 4 -9.74 21.20 -16.11
C MET A 4 -10.70 20.02 -15.96
N TYR A 5 -10.48 18.99 -16.79
CA TYR A 5 -11.30 17.77 -16.72
C TYR A 5 -11.19 17.16 -15.33
N GLU A 6 -12.34 16.93 -14.71
CA GLU A 6 -12.45 16.16 -13.48
C GLU A 6 -13.14 14.83 -13.78
N SER A 7 -12.52 13.73 -13.34
CA SER A 7 -13.11 12.40 -13.48
C SER A 7 -14.35 12.25 -12.60
N GLU A 8 -15.31 11.44 -13.05
CA GLU A 8 -16.52 11.12 -12.29
C GLU A 8 -16.20 10.52 -10.91
N HIS A 9 -15.11 9.76 -10.81
CA HIS A 9 -14.63 9.21 -9.54
C HIS A 9 -14.20 10.31 -8.56
N THR A 10 -13.52 11.35 -9.04
CA THR A 10 -13.07 12.46 -8.20
C THR A 10 -14.27 13.24 -7.67
N LYS A 11 -15.27 13.51 -8.52
CA LYS A 11 -16.53 14.16 -8.11
C LYS A 11 -17.27 13.33 -7.06
N PHE A 12 -17.41 12.02 -7.31
CA PHE A 12 -18.04 11.09 -6.37
C PHE A 12 -17.36 11.11 -5.00
N MET A 13 -16.03 11.03 -4.95
CA MET A 13 -15.29 11.04 -3.68
C MET A 13 -15.47 12.37 -2.93
N ARG A 14 -15.47 13.51 -3.64
CA ARG A 14 -15.72 14.82 -3.03
C ARG A 14 -17.12 14.90 -2.42
N GLU A 15 -18.13 14.49 -3.16
CA GLU A 15 -19.51 14.45 -2.66
C GLU A 15 -19.67 13.52 -1.45
N LEU A 16 -19.02 12.35 -1.48
CA LEU A 16 -19.07 11.37 -0.39
C LEU A 16 -18.51 11.96 0.90
N PHE A 17 -17.34 12.61 0.85
CA PHE A 17 -16.73 13.23 2.03
C PHE A 17 -17.50 14.47 2.51
N ALA A 18 -18.09 15.26 1.60
CA ALA A 18 -18.96 16.37 1.97
C ALA A 18 -20.22 15.90 2.70
N LYS A 19 -20.87 14.83 2.23
CA LYS A 19 -22.06 14.23 2.86
C LYS A 19 -21.73 13.51 4.17
N ARG A 20 -20.51 13.00 4.34
CA ARG A 20 -20.11 12.14 5.48
C ARG A 20 -18.74 12.55 6.04
N PRO A 21 -18.64 13.69 6.75
CA PRO A 21 -17.36 14.21 7.25
C PRO A 21 -16.68 13.27 8.27
N HIS A 22 -17.42 12.44 8.99
CA HIS A 22 -16.88 11.43 9.93
C HIS A 22 -15.99 10.37 9.25
N LEU A 23 -16.16 10.14 7.94
CA LEU A 23 -15.37 9.14 7.21
C LEU A 23 -13.89 9.52 7.16
N VAL A 24 -13.54 10.81 7.26
CA VAL A 24 -12.13 11.24 7.25
C VAL A 24 -11.39 10.68 8.45
N GLU A 25 -12.02 10.72 9.63
CA GLU A 25 -11.40 10.21 10.86
C GLU A 25 -11.35 8.68 10.85
N GLN A 26 -12.44 8.01 10.46
CA GLN A 26 -12.46 6.56 10.27
C GLN A 26 -11.41 6.09 9.26
N GLN A 27 -11.15 6.87 8.21
CA GLN A 27 -10.13 6.54 7.21
C GLN A 27 -8.72 6.66 7.81
N LYS A 28 -8.47 7.61 8.70
CA LYS A 28 -7.19 7.71 9.44
C LYS A 28 -7.02 6.53 10.38
N GLU A 29 -8.04 6.24 11.19
CA GLU A 29 -8.05 5.10 12.11
C GLU A 29 -7.79 3.79 11.35
N ALA A 30 -8.55 3.53 10.28
CA ALA A 30 -8.40 2.34 9.45
C ALA A 30 -7.02 2.24 8.81
N ARG A 31 -6.44 3.38 8.37
CA ARG A 31 -5.07 3.40 7.87
C ARG A 31 -4.08 3.06 8.97
N ALA A 32 -4.24 3.60 10.17
CA ALA A 32 -3.32 3.41 11.31
C ALA A 32 -3.26 1.97 11.84
N ILE A 33 -4.31 1.15 11.67
CA ILE A 33 -4.43 -0.22 12.21
C ILE A 33 -3.17 -1.08 12.01
N TRP A 34 -2.46 -0.92 10.89
CA TRP A 34 -1.27 -1.72 10.59
C TRP A 34 0.06 -1.01 10.80
N TRP A 35 0.06 0.29 11.08
CA TRP A 35 1.29 1.07 11.28
C TRP A 35 1.80 1.05 12.73
N ASP A 36 0.93 0.80 13.71
CA ASP A 36 1.33 0.74 15.14
C ASP A 36 1.97 -0.60 15.57
N LYS A 37 2.35 -1.45 14.62
CA LYS A 37 2.95 -2.75 14.92
C LYS A 37 4.42 -2.58 15.29
N LYS A 38 4.75 -2.88 16.55
CA LYS A 38 6.15 -3.03 16.97
C LYS A 38 6.76 -4.19 16.21
N VAL A 39 7.86 -3.93 15.52
CA VAL A 39 8.62 -4.97 14.84
C VAL A 39 9.75 -5.43 15.76
N ASN A 40 9.88 -6.75 15.96
CA ASN A 40 11.00 -7.32 16.69
C ASN A 40 12.28 -7.21 15.84
N GLN A 41 13.26 -6.48 16.34
CA GLN A 41 14.53 -6.24 15.63
C GLN A 41 15.36 -7.51 15.47
N GLU A 42 15.29 -8.43 16.44
CA GLU A 42 16.01 -9.71 16.38
C GLU A 42 15.40 -10.61 15.30
N GLU A 43 14.08 -10.71 15.24
CA GLU A 43 13.39 -11.45 14.17
C GLU A 43 13.69 -10.85 12.79
N LEU A 44 13.67 -9.51 12.64
CA LEU A 44 14.06 -8.86 11.39
C LEU A 44 15.49 -9.21 10.97
N LYS A 45 16.42 -9.29 11.93
CA LYS A 45 17.80 -9.68 11.67
C LYS A 45 17.85 -11.13 11.19
N HIS A 46 17.16 -12.04 11.89
CA HIS A 46 17.09 -13.45 11.49
C HIS A 46 16.45 -13.65 10.11
N PHE A 47 15.40 -12.90 9.76
CA PHE A 47 14.80 -12.94 8.43
C PHE A 47 15.76 -12.45 7.34
N LYS A 48 16.55 -11.41 7.63
CA LYS A 48 17.57 -10.91 6.69
C LYS A 48 18.70 -11.92 6.50
N GLU A 49 19.17 -12.54 7.58
CA GLU A 49 20.22 -13.56 7.56
C GLU A 49 19.77 -14.83 6.83
N SER A 50 18.50 -15.19 6.94
CA SER A 50 17.92 -16.38 6.30
C SER A 50 17.53 -16.16 4.83
N LYS A 51 17.74 -14.96 4.27
CA LYS A 51 17.29 -14.62 2.91
C LYS A 51 18.14 -15.33 1.86
N VAL A 52 17.50 -16.14 1.02
CA VAL A 52 18.14 -16.80 -0.14
C VAL A 52 18.02 -15.90 -1.38
N PRO A 53 19.09 -15.69 -2.17
CA PRO A 53 19.00 -14.92 -3.41
C PRO A 53 18.11 -15.66 -4.42
N GLN A 54 17.07 -14.97 -4.91
CA GLN A 54 16.12 -15.49 -5.88
C GLN A 54 16.44 -14.91 -7.27
N LYS A 55 16.40 -15.76 -8.31
CA LYS A 55 16.58 -15.34 -9.70
C LYS A 55 15.43 -14.42 -10.14
N SER A 56 15.71 -13.45 -11.03
CA SER A 56 14.69 -12.52 -11.55
C SER A 56 13.55 -13.24 -12.27
N TYR A 57 13.86 -14.40 -12.83
CA TYR A 57 12.92 -15.26 -13.55
C TYR A 57 12.97 -16.66 -12.97
N VAL A 58 12.18 -16.89 -11.92
CA VAL A 58 12.09 -18.18 -11.19
C VAL A 58 11.72 -19.33 -12.11
N TYR A 59 10.86 -19.05 -13.09
CA TYR A 59 10.34 -20.06 -13.99
C TYR A 59 11.27 -20.37 -15.16
N PHE A 60 12.28 -19.55 -15.48
CA PHE A 60 13.12 -19.75 -16.66
C PHE A 60 14.53 -20.24 -16.28
N ASP A 61 14.62 -21.11 -15.28
CA ASP A 61 15.89 -21.64 -14.78
C ASP A 61 16.72 -22.34 -15.87
N TRP A 62 16.03 -22.93 -16.87
CA TRP A 62 16.66 -23.59 -18.02
C TRP A 62 17.29 -22.64 -19.05
N LEU A 63 17.09 -21.32 -18.94
CA LEU A 63 17.64 -20.33 -19.88
C LEU A 63 19.07 -19.89 -19.51
N GLN A 64 19.55 -20.25 -18.32
CA GLN A 64 20.87 -19.84 -17.79
C GLN A 64 21.96 -20.93 -17.89
N LYS A 65 21.72 -22.02 -18.65
CA LYS A 65 22.71 -23.07 -18.91
C LYS A 65 23.55 -22.79 -20.15
#